data_AF-A0A2E8WNF5-F1
#
_entry.id   AF-A0A2E8WNF5-F1
#
_cell.length_a   1.000
_cell.length_b   1.000
_cell.length_c   1.000
_cell.angle_alpha   90.00
_cell.angle_beta   90.00
_cell.angle_gamma   90.00
#
_symmetry.space_group_name_H-M   'P 1'
#
loop_
_entity.id
_entity.type
_entity.pdbx_description
1 polymer ?
#
loop_
_entity_poly.entity_id
_entity_poly.type
_entity_poly.pdbx_seq_one_letter_code
_entity_poly.pdbx_strand_id
1 'polypeptide(L)'
;MNMIEKLLSTNLTSSTITFYRLKKLASLAQTSEDHISRLGMALSLSEGSIQSDWMPNFLPHENRDEIGTSTKQIRGRTLFKEEIHIWMALTLRHQTPSDYEDWRQILRAHWERGVQQISLRSFEEGDWIRTLNSMLSE
;
A
#
# COMPACT_ATOMS: atom_id res chain seq x y z
N MET A 1 -13.97 -19.20 -11.99
CA MET A 1 -13.34 -17.88 -11.88
C MET A 1 -11.87 -18.08 -11.55
N ASN A 2 -10.98 -17.67 -12.44
CA ASN A 2 -9.53 -17.84 -12.27
C ASN A 2 -8.99 -16.89 -11.17
N MET A 3 -7.73 -17.08 -10.75
CA MET A 3 -7.14 -16.27 -9.68
C MET A 3 -7.17 -14.76 -9.99
N ILE A 4 -6.87 -14.38 -11.24
CA ILE A 4 -6.85 -12.98 -11.69
C ILE A 4 -8.24 -12.34 -11.52
N GLU A 5 -9.29 -13.01 -11.98
CA GLU A 5 -10.66 -12.53 -11.84
C GLU A 5 -11.04 -12.36 -10.36
N LYS A 6 -10.65 -13.33 -9.51
CA LYS A 6 -10.85 -13.25 -8.05
C LYS A 6 -10.17 -12.03 -7.46
N LEU A 7 -8.90 -11.79 -7.78
CA LEU A 7 -8.15 -10.63 -7.28
C LEU A 7 -8.73 -9.31 -7.79
N LEU A 8 -9.10 -9.22 -9.07
CA LEU A 8 -9.76 -8.01 -9.60
C LEU A 8 -11.10 -7.72 -8.90
N SER A 9 -11.86 -8.76 -8.55
CA SER A 9 -13.14 -8.62 -7.85
C SER A 9 -13.02 -8.36 -6.34
N THR A 10 -11.82 -8.51 -5.78
CA THR A 10 -11.62 -8.44 -4.33
C THR A 10 -11.79 -7.03 -3.79
N ASN A 11 -12.07 -6.93 -2.49
CA ASN A 11 -11.90 -5.69 -1.73
C ASN A 11 -10.78 -5.92 -0.71
N LEU A 12 -9.78 -5.03 -0.74
CA LEU A 12 -8.78 -4.94 0.31
C LEU A 12 -9.22 -3.84 1.28
N THR A 13 -9.23 -4.17 2.57
CA THR A 13 -9.58 -3.22 3.64
C THR A 13 -8.29 -2.83 4.34
N SER A 14 -8.03 -1.53 4.44
CA SER A 14 -6.88 -1.02 5.17
C SER A 14 -7.09 -1.09 6.69
N SER A 15 -6.00 -1.01 7.44
CA SER A 15 -6.01 -0.55 8.82
C SER A 15 -6.46 0.91 8.89
N THR A 16 -6.88 1.36 10.07
CA THR A 16 -7.27 2.76 10.30
C THR A 16 -6.06 3.70 10.14
N ILE A 17 -4.89 3.30 10.62
CA ILE A 17 -3.65 4.07 10.50
C ILE A 17 -3.21 4.21 9.02
N THR A 18 -3.35 3.16 8.22
CA THR A 18 -3.10 3.24 6.77
C THR A 18 -4.06 4.22 6.10
N PHE A 19 -5.35 4.22 6.47
CA PHE A 19 -6.30 5.15 5.86
C PHE A 19 -5.99 6.61 6.22
N TYR A 20 -5.68 6.87 7.49
CA TYR A 20 -5.22 8.17 7.95
C TYR A 20 -4.00 8.67 7.16
N ARG A 21 -2.98 7.80 6.98
CA ARG A 21 -1.80 8.09 6.15
C ARG A 21 -2.15 8.40 4.71
N LEU A 22 -3.03 7.59 4.10
CA LEU A 22 -3.49 7.80 2.73
C LEU A 22 -4.15 9.18 2.57
N LYS A 23 -4.96 9.62 3.52
CA LYS A 23 -5.57 10.97 3.51
C LYS A 23 -4.50 12.07 3.54
N LYS A 24 -3.54 11.96 4.46
CA LYS A 24 -2.45 12.94 4.58
C LYS A 24 -1.59 13.00 3.31
N LEU A 25 -1.16 11.85 2.82
CA LEU A 25 -0.33 11.74 1.62
C LEU A 25 -1.07 12.24 0.36
N ALA A 26 -2.34 11.86 0.19
CA ALA A 26 -3.17 12.32 -0.93
C ALA A 26 -3.33 13.84 -0.91
N SER A 27 -3.54 14.43 0.27
CA SER A 27 -3.61 15.88 0.46
C SER A 27 -2.27 16.56 0.12
N LEU A 28 -1.15 16.02 0.64
CA LEU A 28 0.19 16.55 0.39
C LEU A 28 0.56 16.52 -1.10
N ALA A 29 0.24 15.41 -1.77
CA ALA A 29 0.53 15.19 -3.19
C ALA A 29 -0.52 15.79 -4.14
N GLN A 30 -1.60 16.38 -3.61
CA GLN A 30 -2.75 16.86 -4.38
C GLN A 30 -3.30 15.82 -5.39
N THR A 31 -3.44 14.58 -4.93
CA THR A 31 -3.89 13.45 -5.75
C THR A 31 -4.89 12.57 -5.00
N SER A 32 -5.34 11.49 -5.62
CA SER A 32 -6.22 10.52 -4.97
C SER A 32 -5.43 9.50 -4.14
N GLU A 33 -6.07 8.99 -3.08
CA GLU A 33 -5.55 7.88 -2.28
C GLU A 33 -5.23 6.64 -3.13
N ASP A 34 -5.92 6.45 -4.25
CA ASP A 34 -5.71 5.32 -5.15
C ASP A 34 -4.38 5.43 -5.89
N HIS A 35 -3.93 6.65 -6.23
CA HIS A 35 -2.59 6.88 -6.78
C HIS A 35 -1.51 6.61 -5.74
N ILE A 36 -1.69 7.12 -4.52
CA ILE A 36 -0.77 6.83 -3.40
C ILE A 36 -0.71 5.33 -3.12
N SER A 37 -1.85 4.64 -3.17
CA SER A 37 -1.94 3.19 -2.94
C SER A 37 -1.13 2.39 -3.95
N ARG A 38 -1.21 2.74 -5.25
CA ARG A 38 -0.41 2.10 -6.30
C ARG A 38 1.08 2.37 -6.13
N LEU A 39 1.46 3.61 -5.80
CA LEU A 39 2.86 3.96 -5.53
C LEU A 39 3.42 3.18 -4.34
N GLY A 40 2.68 3.15 -3.22
CA GLY A 40 3.08 2.40 -2.04
C GLY A 40 3.22 0.91 -2.34
N MET A 41 2.28 0.32 -3.06
CA MET A 41 2.37 -1.07 -3.44
C MET A 41 3.62 -1.38 -4.29
N ALA A 42 3.96 -0.52 -5.25
CA ALA A 42 5.17 -0.67 -6.06
C ALA A 42 6.44 -0.58 -5.22
N LEU A 43 6.54 0.43 -4.35
CA LEU A 43 7.66 0.62 -3.42
C LEU A 43 7.86 -0.61 -2.53
N SER A 44 6.77 -1.07 -1.92
CA SER A 44 6.80 -2.22 -1.05
C SER A 44 7.25 -3.48 -1.81
N LEU A 45 6.76 -3.72 -3.02
CA LEU A 45 7.19 -4.88 -3.80
C LEU A 45 8.67 -4.81 -4.20
N SER A 46 9.23 -3.62 -4.42
CA SER A 46 10.67 -3.49 -4.70
C SER A 46 11.57 -3.87 -3.53
N GLU A 47 11.07 -3.82 -2.29
CA GLU A 47 11.83 -4.21 -1.09
C GLU A 47 11.82 -5.72 -0.78
N GLY A 48 11.12 -6.52 -1.60
CA GLY A 48 11.08 -7.96 -1.43
C GLY A 48 9.93 -8.45 -0.54
N SER A 49 10.05 -9.65 0.00
CA SER A 49 8.92 -10.37 0.65
C SER A 49 8.37 -9.67 1.89
N ILE A 50 7.11 -9.95 2.22
CA ILE A 50 6.48 -9.52 3.46
C ILE A 50 5.68 -10.66 4.11
N GLN A 51 5.63 -10.72 5.44
CA GLN A 51 4.75 -11.68 6.12
C GLN A 51 3.28 -11.34 5.84
N SER A 52 2.43 -12.35 5.64
CA SER A 52 1.01 -12.17 5.33
C SER A 52 0.22 -11.54 6.49
N ASP A 53 0.67 -11.76 7.73
CA ASP A 53 0.13 -11.18 8.95
C ASP A 53 0.79 -9.84 9.34
N TRP A 54 1.66 -9.30 8.48
CA TRP A 54 2.31 -8.01 8.73
C TRP A 54 1.27 -6.91 8.90
N MET A 55 1.50 -6.07 9.90
CA MET A 55 0.64 -4.95 10.24
C MET A 55 1.45 -3.67 10.38
N PRO A 56 0.89 -2.52 9.96
CA PRO A 56 1.56 -1.24 10.12
C PRO A 56 1.67 -0.89 11.60
N ASN A 57 2.80 -0.28 11.96
CA ASN A 57 3.07 0.24 13.30
C ASN A 57 2.93 1.76 13.32
N PHE A 58 2.82 2.35 14.51
CA PHE A 58 2.82 3.80 14.66
C PHE A 58 4.23 4.36 14.37
N LEU A 59 4.29 5.44 13.59
CA LEU A 59 5.52 6.19 13.36
C LEU A 59 5.75 7.20 14.50
N PRO A 60 7.01 7.60 14.78
CA PRO A 60 7.33 8.50 15.90
C PRO A 60 6.60 9.84 15.90
N HIS A 61 6.25 10.35 14.71
CA HIS A 61 5.65 11.69 14.52
C HIS A 61 4.14 11.65 14.30
N GLU A 62 3.49 10.48 14.45
CA GLU A 62 2.06 10.36 14.27
C GLU A 62 1.29 10.72 15.55
N ASN A 63 0.41 11.70 15.42
CA ASN A 63 -0.55 12.01 16.47
C ASN A 63 -1.67 10.96 16.47
N ARG A 64 -1.71 10.13 17.52
CA ARG A 64 -2.68 9.05 17.66
C ARG A 64 -4.11 9.57 17.78
N ASP A 65 -4.31 10.78 18.30
CA ASP A 65 -5.63 11.36 18.49
C ASP A 65 -6.29 11.78 17.16
N GLU A 66 -5.50 11.95 16.09
CA GLU A 66 -6.01 12.27 14.76
C GLU A 66 -6.42 11.01 13.97
N ILE A 67 -6.07 9.81 14.45
CA ILE A 67 -6.40 8.57 13.77
C ILE A 67 -7.85 8.21 14.06
N GLY A 68 -8.69 8.36 13.04
CA GLY A 68 -10.09 7.99 13.11
C GLY A 68 -10.32 6.48 13.17
N THR A 69 -11.59 6.09 13.26
CA THR A 69 -12.03 4.68 13.28
C THR A 69 -12.33 4.11 11.90
N SER A 70 -12.31 4.95 10.86
CA SER A 70 -12.62 4.57 9.49
C SER A 70 -11.47 3.82 8.82
N THR A 71 -11.83 2.95 7.88
CA THR A 71 -10.88 2.24 7.02
C THR A 71 -11.14 2.57 5.56
N LYS A 72 -10.14 2.41 4.70
CA LYS A 72 -10.33 2.46 3.25
C LYS A 72 -10.63 1.05 2.74
N GLN A 73 -11.65 0.93 1.93
CA GLN A 73 -11.83 -0.23 1.06
C GLN A 73 -11.39 0.14 -0.35
N ILE A 74 -10.50 -0.65 -0.94
CA ILE A 74 -10.10 -0.51 -2.34
C ILE A 74 -10.43 -1.79 -3.10
N ARG A 75 -11.16 -1.63 -4.21
CA ARG A 75 -11.45 -2.74 -5.14
C ARG A 75 -10.18 -3.12 -5.88
N GLY A 76 -9.98 -4.42 -6.11
CA GLY A 76 -8.86 -4.92 -6.90
C GLY A 76 -8.78 -4.26 -8.28
N ARG A 77 -9.91 -4.09 -8.98
CA ARG A 77 -9.97 -3.33 -10.25
C ARG A 77 -9.48 -1.88 -10.14
N THR A 78 -9.62 -1.24 -8.98
CA THR A 78 -9.16 0.14 -8.77
C THR A 78 -7.65 0.18 -8.45
N LEU A 79 -7.17 -0.79 -7.68
CA LEU A 79 -5.77 -0.89 -7.29
C LEU A 79 -4.91 -1.38 -8.46
N PHE A 80 -5.27 -2.51 -9.07
CA PHE A 80 -4.47 -3.18 -10.07
C PHE A 80 -4.77 -2.74 -11.51
N LYS A 81 -5.98 -2.19 -11.75
CA LYS A 81 -6.49 -1.84 -13.07
C LYS A 81 -6.24 -2.95 -14.11
N GLU A 82 -5.61 -2.63 -15.23
CA GLU A 82 -5.32 -3.57 -16.32
C GLU A 82 -3.97 -4.28 -16.09
N GLU A 83 -3.16 -3.79 -15.14
CA GLU A 83 -1.80 -4.26 -14.86
C GLU A 83 -1.72 -5.39 -13.83
N ILE A 84 -2.83 -6.08 -13.48
CA ILE A 84 -2.85 -7.17 -12.48
C ILE A 84 -1.75 -8.23 -12.69
N HIS A 85 -1.44 -8.57 -13.95
CA HIS A 85 -0.39 -9.53 -14.27
C HIS A 85 1.00 -9.05 -13.82
N ILE A 86 1.27 -7.75 -13.90
CA ILE A 86 2.53 -7.14 -13.44
C ILE A 86 2.62 -7.24 -11.91
N TRP A 87 1.55 -6.88 -11.19
CA TRP A 87 1.50 -6.98 -9.73
C TRP A 87 1.71 -8.41 -9.24
N MET A 88 1.05 -9.37 -9.89
CA MET A 88 1.22 -10.80 -9.57
C MET A 88 2.65 -11.26 -9.87
N ALA A 89 3.21 -10.93 -11.03
CA ALA A 89 4.57 -11.30 -11.40
C ALA A 89 5.60 -10.72 -10.41
N LEU A 90 5.46 -9.46 -10.02
CA LEU A 90 6.34 -8.82 -9.03
C LEU A 90 6.24 -9.51 -7.66
N THR A 91 5.03 -9.87 -7.22
CA THR A 91 4.84 -10.62 -5.97
C THR A 91 5.54 -11.98 -6.06
N LEU A 92 5.37 -12.69 -7.18
CA LEU A 92 5.96 -14.01 -7.42
C LEU A 92 7.49 -14.02 -7.51
N ARG A 93 8.14 -12.86 -7.70
CA ARG A 93 9.60 -12.76 -7.62
C ARG A 93 10.14 -12.99 -6.22
N HIS A 94 9.33 -12.75 -5.21
CA HIS A 94 9.76 -12.76 -3.81
C HIS A 94 8.98 -13.74 -2.94
N GLN A 95 7.77 -14.16 -3.36
CA GLN A 95 6.86 -14.96 -2.56
C GLN A 95 6.06 -15.94 -3.41
N THR A 96 5.60 -17.03 -2.79
CA THR A 96 4.78 -18.04 -3.47
C THR A 96 3.46 -18.20 -2.73
N PRO A 97 2.47 -17.31 -2.96
CA PRO A 97 1.19 -17.40 -2.27
C PRO A 97 0.49 -18.71 -2.61
N SER A 98 0.02 -19.42 -1.58
CA SER A 98 -0.50 -20.78 -1.69
C SER A 98 -1.95 -20.84 -2.16
N ASP A 99 -2.77 -19.85 -1.79
CA ASP A 99 -4.17 -19.77 -2.17
C ASP A 99 -4.66 -18.32 -2.34
N TYR A 100 -5.97 -18.16 -2.61
CA TYR A 100 -6.58 -16.85 -2.82
C TYR A 100 -6.53 -15.93 -1.59
N GLU A 101 -6.68 -16.48 -0.38
CA GLU A 101 -6.67 -15.68 0.83
C GLU A 101 -5.24 -15.21 1.15
N ASP A 102 -4.27 -16.09 0.96
CA ASP A 102 -2.85 -15.76 1.06
C ASP A 102 -2.46 -14.65 0.09
N TRP A 103 -2.90 -14.74 -1.17
CA TRP A 103 -2.76 -13.65 -2.15
C TRP A 103 -3.35 -12.33 -1.63
N ARG A 104 -4.58 -12.33 -1.10
CA ARG A 104 -5.21 -11.11 -0.59
C ARG A 104 -4.43 -10.52 0.58
N GLN A 105 -3.97 -11.35 1.50
CA GLN A 105 -3.23 -10.93 2.68
C GLN A 105 -1.87 -10.34 2.29
N ILE A 106 -1.12 -11.00 1.43
CA ILE A 106 0.17 -10.52 0.91
C ILE A 106 0.00 -9.18 0.18
N LEU A 107 -0.98 -9.06 -0.72
CA LEU A 107 -1.22 -7.82 -1.47
C LEU A 107 -1.64 -6.67 -0.54
N ARG A 108 -2.46 -6.96 0.49
CA ARG A 108 -2.81 -6.00 1.53
C ARG A 108 -1.59 -5.58 2.36
N ALA A 109 -0.78 -6.54 2.80
CA ALA A 109 0.41 -6.29 3.59
C ALA A 109 1.40 -5.41 2.81
N HIS A 110 1.62 -5.71 1.53
CA HIS A 110 2.44 -4.87 0.65
C HIS A 110 1.89 -3.45 0.53
N TRP A 111 0.59 -3.32 0.28
CA TRP A 111 -0.06 -2.01 0.18
C TRP A 111 0.11 -1.19 1.47
N GLU A 112 -0.14 -1.79 2.64
CA GLU A 112 -0.02 -1.10 3.92
C GLU A 112 1.45 -0.75 4.27
N ARG A 113 2.41 -1.64 3.99
CA ARG A 113 3.85 -1.37 4.17
C ARG A 113 4.33 -0.22 3.31
N GLY A 114 3.92 -0.20 2.05
CA GLY A 114 4.27 0.86 1.12
C GLY A 114 3.76 2.23 1.56
N VAL A 115 2.51 2.29 2.01
CA VAL A 115 1.94 3.53 2.56
C VAL A 115 2.71 3.98 3.80
N GLN A 116 3.08 3.05 4.70
CA GLN A 116 3.89 3.37 5.86
C GLN A 116 5.25 3.99 5.50
N GLN A 117 5.93 3.44 4.49
CA GLN A 117 7.24 3.90 4.05
C GLN A 117 7.18 5.30 3.45
N ILE A 118 6.19 5.55 2.59
CA ILE A 118 5.97 6.89 2.03
C ILE A 118 5.66 7.87 3.17
N SER A 119 4.83 7.47 4.14
CA SER A 119 4.50 8.32 5.28
C SER A 119 5.72 8.68 6.11
N LEU A 120 6.58 7.72 6.46
CA LEU A 120 7.80 7.97 7.21
C LEU A 120 8.66 9.05 6.54
N ARG A 121 8.94 8.89 5.24
CA ARG A 121 9.71 9.86 4.46
C ARG A 121 8.99 11.21 4.33
N SER A 122 7.67 11.21 4.19
CA SER A 122 6.90 12.46 4.08
C SER A 122 6.90 13.29 5.37
N PHE A 123 7.01 12.64 6.54
CA PHE A 123 7.15 13.34 7.81
C PHE A 123 8.52 14.02 7.94
N GLU A 124 9.57 13.38 7.44
CA GLU A 124 10.94 13.92 7.46
C GLU A 124 11.11 15.08 6.47
N GLU A 125 10.56 14.93 5.27
CA GLU A 125 10.77 15.89 4.17
C GLU A 125 9.77 17.05 4.17
N GLY A 126 8.53 16.82 4.62
CA GLY A 126 7.44 17.81 4.64
C GLY A 126 6.94 18.28 3.26
N ASP A 127 7.55 17.81 2.17
CA ASP A 127 7.24 18.15 0.79
C ASP A 127 7.15 16.88 -0.08
N TRP A 128 6.15 16.82 -0.97
CA TRP A 128 5.90 15.63 -1.78
C TRP A 128 7.05 15.31 -2.75
N ILE A 129 7.61 16.32 -3.43
CA ILE A 129 8.67 16.10 -4.41
C ILE A 129 9.94 15.62 -3.70
N ARG A 130 10.28 16.22 -2.57
CA ARG A 130 11.40 15.75 -1.73
C ARG A 130 11.19 14.32 -1.22
N THR A 131 9.97 14.00 -0.80
CA THR A 131 9.58 12.63 -0.41
C THR A 131 9.81 11.63 -1.55
N LEU A 132 9.40 11.96 -2.78
CA LEU A 132 9.65 11.10 -3.94
C LEU A 132 11.14 10.95 -4.25
N ASN A 133 11.90 12.04 -4.22
CA ASN A 133 13.33 12.00 -4.51
C ASN A 133 14.11 11.16 -3.50
N SER A 134 13.76 11.23 -2.21
CA SER A 134 14.42 10.40 -1.21
C SER A 134 14.22 8.91 -1.47
N MET A 135 13.07 8.51 -2.05
CA MET A 135 12.78 7.11 -2.43
C MET A 135 13.53 6.63 -3.67
N LEU A 136 14.06 7.54 -4.49
CA LEU A 136 14.77 7.19 -5.73
C LEU A 136 16.30 7.22 -5.58
N SER A 137 16.81 7.76 -4.47
CA SER A 137 18.24 8.08 -4.30
C SER A 137 19.06 6.96 -3.66
N GLU A 138 18.75 5.69 -3.95
CA GLU A 138 19.56 4.53 -3.52
C GLU A 138 20.69 4.21 -4.50
#